data_AF-A0AAV5T6S4-F1
#
_entry.id   AF-A0AAV5T6S4-F1
#
_cell.length_a   1.000
_cell.length_b   1.000
_cell.length_c   1.000
_cell.angle_alpha   90.00
_cell.angle_beta   90.00
_cell.angle_gamma   90.00
#
_symmetry.space_group_name_H-M   'P 1'
#
loop_
_entity.id
_entity.type
_entity.pdbx_description
1 polymer ?
#
loop_
_entity_poly.entity_id
_entity_poly.type
_entity_poly.pdbx_seq_one_letter_code
_entity_poly.pdbx_strand_id
1 'polypeptide(L)'
;VLTCQNLRIYKACFISTSCTVAVSHIRDLLMDERVDLNGMVCNYRHGNLSENFVLEKFVYRLCDEPAKDGIIVDRKYRWRFIHVHRGRAFFAAHNKDSEFPSVEQLSERAFLISLPTNFMISHSRDSSKFVYLIDGHQNLYTLDTETMVFQPTVKFDLNYEVINKFTVHSGVISIIGSIANCTALIETLLPEAGYVSAHEDFDYQLKTASLPHGYFHKPDILSEAK
;
A
#
# COMPACT_ATOMS: atom_id res chain seq x y z
N VAL A 1 -2.96 5.82 -11.85
CA VAL A 1 -2.09 4.63 -11.74
C VAL A 1 -0.69 5.04 -12.14
N LEU A 2 0.35 4.62 -11.42
CA LEU A 2 1.74 4.83 -11.82
C LEU A 2 2.32 3.52 -12.35
N THR A 3 3.19 3.58 -13.35
CA THR A 3 3.89 2.40 -13.88
C THR A 3 5.32 2.78 -14.24
N CYS A 4 6.22 1.79 -14.20
CA CYS A 4 7.61 1.92 -14.62
C CYS A 4 7.83 1.01 -15.83
N GLN A 5 8.26 1.59 -16.96
CA GLN A 5 8.57 0.84 -18.19
C GLN A 5 9.82 1.42 -18.84
N ASN A 6 10.77 0.55 -19.21
CA ASN A 6 12.05 0.94 -19.83
C ASN A 6 12.79 2.03 -19.04
N LEU A 7 12.87 1.86 -17.70
CA LEU A 7 13.49 2.83 -16.78
C LEU A 7 12.83 4.22 -16.78
N ARG A 8 11.56 4.31 -17.20
CA ARG A 8 10.79 5.55 -17.18
C ARG A 8 9.52 5.40 -16.37
N ILE A 9 9.18 6.43 -15.61
CA ILE A 9 8.00 6.48 -14.77
C ILE A 9 6.90 7.24 -15.50
N TYR A 10 5.73 6.62 -15.57
CA TYR A 10 4.54 7.21 -16.19
C TYR A 10 3.39 7.26 -15.19
N LYS A 11 2.52 8.26 -15.37
CA LYS A 11 1.25 8.39 -14.67
C LYS A 11 0.12 8.28 -15.67
N ALA A 12 -0.74 7.29 -15.45
CA ALA A 12 -2.03 7.18 -16.10
C ALA A 12 -3.10 7.85 -15.24
N CYS A 13 -3.86 8.76 -15.85
CA CYS A 13 -5.01 9.44 -15.27
C CYS A 13 -6.24 9.17 -16.13
N PHE A 14 -7.36 8.79 -15.50
CA PHE A 14 -8.64 8.70 -16.18
C PHE A 14 -9.29 10.09 -16.22
N ILE A 15 -9.62 10.56 -17.41
CA ILE A 15 -10.29 11.83 -17.63
C ILE A 15 -11.77 11.51 -17.85
N SER A 16 -12.59 11.77 -16.82
CA SER A 16 -14.01 11.42 -16.81
C SER A 16 -14.81 12.14 -17.91
N THR A 17 -14.48 13.38 -18.22
CA THR A 17 -15.21 14.18 -19.21
C THR A 17 -15.09 13.63 -20.63
N SER A 18 -13.96 13.01 -20.97
CA SER A 18 -13.72 12.42 -22.28
C SER A 18 -13.74 10.89 -22.26
N CYS A 19 -13.95 10.28 -21.09
CA CYS A 19 -13.83 8.83 -20.87
C CYS A 19 -12.51 8.25 -21.42
N THR A 20 -11.41 9.01 -21.35
CA THR A 20 -10.10 8.58 -21.87
C THR A 20 -9.10 8.36 -20.75
N VAL A 21 -8.07 7.56 -21.03
CA VAL A 21 -6.88 7.46 -20.16
C VAL A 21 -5.76 8.28 -20.77
N ALA A 22 -5.35 9.33 -20.07
CA ALA A 22 -4.16 10.10 -20.43
C ALA A 22 -2.95 9.51 -19.70
N VAL A 23 -1.86 9.30 -20.44
CA VAL A 23 -0.58 8.83 -19.88
C VAL A 23 0.46 9.93 -20.06
N SER A 24 1.06 10.36 -18.96
CA SER A 24 2.12 11.37 -18.96
C SER A 24 3.41 10.77 -18.40
N HIS A 25 4.54 11.04 -19.06
CA HIS A 25 5.87 10.82 -18.46
C HIS A 25 6.04 11.74 -17.25
N ILE A 26 6.59 11.21 -16.16
CA ILE A 26 6.90 12.00 -14.96
C ILE A 26 8.40 12.26 -14.89
N ARG A 27 9.20 11.19 -14.88
CA ARG A 27 10.67 11.25 -14.82
C ARG A 27 11.27 9.91 -15.20
N ASP A 28 12.57 9.92 -15.41
CA ASP A 28 13.34 8.69 -15.55
C ASP A 28 13.68 8.10 -14.17
N LEU A 29 13.88 6.79 -14.15
CA LEU A 29 14.36 6.06 -12.99
C LEU A 29 15.83 6.45 -12.76
N LEU A 30 16.16 6.88 -11.55
CA LEU A 30 17.54 7.22 -11.18
C LEU A 30 18.37 5.93 -11.09
N MET A 31 19.69 6.09 -11.22
CA MET A 31 20.63 5.00 -11.01
C MET A 31 20.38 4.36 -9.62
N ASP A 32 20.40 3.04 -9.58
CA ASP A 32 20.20 2.21 -8.38
C ASP A 32 18.83 2.29 -7.69
N GLU A 33 17.84 2.99 -8.29
CA GLU A 33 16.45 2.86 -7.84
C GLU A 33 15.91 1.46 -8.14
N ARG A 34 15.21 0.89 -7.15
CA ARG A 34 14.39 -0.31 -7.31
C ARG A 34 12.96 0.03 -6.97
N VAL A 35 12.05 -0.31 -7.87
CA VAL A 35 10.61 -0.08 -7.71
C VAL A 35 9.94 -1.42 -7.41
N ASP A 36 9.13 -1.47 -6.36
CA ASP A 36 8.31 -2.66 -6.07
C ASP A 36 6.96 -2.62 -6.82
N LEU A 37 6.20 -3.70 -6.71
CA LEU A 37 4.88 -3.83 -7.35
C LEU A 37 3.84 -2.83 -6.83
N ASN A 38 4.08 -2.18 -5.69
CA ASN A 38 3.19 -1.19 -5.08
C ASN A 38 3.59 0.25 -5.46
N GLY A 39 4.59 0.43 -6.32
CA GLY A 39 5.11 1.74 -6.68
C GLY A 39 5.89 2.39 -5.53
N MET A 40 6.47 1.58 -4.64
CA MET A 40 7.41 2.04 -3.63
C MET A 40 8.83 1.97 -4.21
N VAL A 41 9.63 3.00 -3.98
CA VAL A 41 11.00 3.09 -4.50
C VAL A 41 11.97 2.99 -3.33
N CYS A 42 13.01 2.19 -3.52
CA CYS A 42 14.21 2.25 -2.68
C CYS A 42 15.43 2.61 -3.51
N ASN A 43 16.30 3.46 -2.96
CA ASN A 43 17.53 3.91 -3.60
C ASN A 43 18.67 3.90 -2.56
N TYR A 44 19.90 3.70 -3.02
CA TYR A 44 21.10 3.87 -2.22
C TYR A 44 21.87 5.09 -2.72
N ARG A 45 22.08 6.08 -1.85
CA ARG A 45 22.89 7.25 -2.19
C ARG A 45 24.10 7.33 -1.29
N HIS A 46 25.19 7.85 -1.83
CA HIS A 46 26.32 8.27 -1.00
C HIS A 46 25.88 9.45 -0.13
N GLY A 47 26.00 9.30 1.18
CA GLY A 47 25.77 10.39 2.12
C GLY A 47 26.76 11.53 1.89
N ASN A 48 26.33 12.78 2.08
CA ASN A 48 27.19 13.95 2.01
C ASN A 48 28.04 14.07 3.27
N LEU A 49 29.08 13.26 3.44
CA LEU A 49 30.12 13.54 4.44
C LEU A 49 31.52 13.16 3.94
N SER A 50 32.42 14.10 4.20
CA SER A 50 33.73 14.32 3.60
C SER A 50 34.82 13.31 3.92
N GLU A 51 34.58 12.27 4.73
CA GLU A 51 35.68 11.37 5.15
C GLU A 51 35.32 9.89 5.27
N ASN A 52 34.05 9.48 5.11
CA ASN A 52 33.68 8.06 5.11
C ASN A 52 32.52 7.80 4.15
N PHE A 53 32.74 6.96 3.14
CA PHE A 53 31.73 6.54 2.16
C PHE A 53 30.63 5.69 2.82
N VAL A 54 29.69 6.33 3.51
CA VAL A 54 28.49 5.67 4.03
C VAL A 54 27.39 5.76 2.98
N LEU A 55 27.00 4.61 2.45
CA LEU A 55 25.83 4.50 1.59
C LEU A 55 24.57 4.48 2.47
N GLU A 56 23.71 5.48 2.32
CA GLU A 56 22.43 5.58 3.00
C GLU A 56 21.32 4.98 2.13
N LYS A 57 20.34 4.31 2.75
CA LYS A 57 19.16 3.79 2.06
C LYS A 57 18.04 4.81 2.17
N PHE A 58 17.46 5.18 1.04
CA PHE A 58 16.32 6.07 0.94
C PHE A 58 15.09 5.29 0.48
N VAL A 59 13.93 5.63 1.03
CA VAL A 59 12.64 5.12 0.59
C VAL A 59 11.66 6.26 0.34
N TYR A 60 10.84 6.13 -0.71
CA TYR A 60 9.82 7.10 -1.12
C TYR A 60 8.85 6.44 -2.10
N ARG A 61 7.81 7.15 -2.53
CA ARG A 61 6.85 6.64 -3.53
C ARG A 61 7.29 7.00 -4.93
N LEU A 62 6.77 6.26 -5.91
CA LEU A 62 7.10 6.47 -7.31
C LEU A 62 6.74 7.87 -7.83
N CYS A 63 5.74 8.53 -7.22
CA CYS A 63 5.33 9.90 -7.54
C CYS A 63 6.07 11.00 -6.76
N ASP A 64 6.89 10.62 -5.78
CA ASP A 64 7.56 11.59 -4.92
C ASP A 64 8.84 12.12 -5.59
N GLU A 65 9.30 13.31 -5.17
CA GLU A 65 10.58 13.87 -5.59
C GLU A 65 11.70 13.35 -4.68
N PRO A 66 12.63 12.52 -5.19
CA PRO A 66 13.58 11.80 -4.34
C PRO A 66 14.46 12.70 -3.45
N ALA A 67 14.76 13.93 -3.90
CA ALA A 67 15.58 14.89 -3.16
C ALA A 67 14.83 15.59 -2.01
N LYS A 68 13.49 15.68 -2.07
CA LYS A 68 12.66 16.36 -1.06
C LYS A 68 11.96 15.38 -0.14
N ASP A 69 11.45 14.30 -0.72
CA ASP A 69 10.52 13.39 -0.06
C ASP A 69 11.20 12.11 0.44
N GLY A 70 12.42 11.84 -0.01
CA GLY A 70 13.20 10.67 0.37
C GLY A 70 13.38 10.57 1.89
N ILE A 71 13.03 9.41 2.45
CA ILE A 71 13.17 9.11 3.88
C ILE A 71 14.41 8.24 4.07
N ILE A 72 15.36 8.72 4.87
CA ILE A 72 16.57 7.97 5.24
C ILE A 72 16.19 6.84 6.19
N VAL A 73 16.68 5.64 5.89
CA VAL A 73 16.44 4.43 6.66
C VAL A 73 17.78 3.79 7.01
N ASP A 74 17.96 3.48 8.29
CA ASP A 74 19.15 2.76 8.75
C ASP A 74 19.19 1.34 8.16
N ARG A 75 20.34 0.96 7.63
CA ARG A 75 20.59 -0.34 6.99
C ARG A 75 20.60 -1.51 7.96
N LYS A 76 20.82 -1.26 9.26
CA LYS A 76 20.88 -2.34 10.25
C LYS A 76 19.58 -3.14 10.34
N TYR A 77 18.50 -2.55 9.85
CA TYR A 77 17.18 -3.12 9.92
C TYR A 77 16.86 -4.02 8.72
N ARG A 78 16.58 -5.29 9.00
CA ARG A 78 16.16 -6.30 8.01
C ARG A 78 14.66 -6.32 7.75
N TRP A 79 13.95 -5.25 8.09
CA TRP A 79 12.50 -5.19 7.98
C TRP A 79 12.04 -5.01 6.54
N ARG A 80 10.84 -5.52 6.25
CA ARG A 80 10.20 -5.34 4.96
C ARG A 80 9.64 -3.92 4.90
N PHE A 81 10.12 -3.12 3.95
CA PHE A 81 9.46 -1.85 3.66
C PHE A 81 8.08 -2.12 3.06
N ILE A 82 7.05 -1.42 3.56
CA ILE A 82 5.66 -1.67 3.14
C ILE A 82 5.02 -0.46 2.47
N HIS A 83 5.23 0.75 2.99
CA HIS A 83 4.48 1.91 2.54
C HIS A 83 5.11 3.23 2.98
N VAL A 84 4.92 4.29 2.19
CA VAL A 84 5.03 5.68 2.67
C VAL A 84 3.64 6.29 2.74
N HIS A 85 3.29 6.86 3.88
CA HIS A 85 2.01 7.52 4.10
C HIS A 85 2.23 8.80 4.89
N ARG A 86 1.69 9.93 4.40
CA ARG A 86 1.81 11.26 5.03
C ARG A 86 3.27 11.63 5.39
N GLY A 87 4.18 11.34 4.46
CA GLY A 87 5.61 11.64 4.64
C GLY A 87 6.35 10.76 5.66
N ARG A 88 5.73 9.68 6.14
CA ARG A 88 6.32 8.70 7.07
C ARG A 88 6.47 7.34 6.39
N ALA A 89 7.60 6.68 6.60
CA ALA A 89 7.88 5.34 6.12
C ALA A 89 7.42 4.31 7.16
N PHE A 90 6.69 3.31 6.69
CA PHE A 90 6.27 2.17 7.49
C PHE A 90 7.02 0.92 7.01
N PHE A 91 7.52 0.18 7.98
CA PHE A 91 8.17 -1.10 7.84
C PHE A 91 7.33 -2.16 8.51
N ALA A 92 7.56 -3.42 8.15
CA ALA A 92 6.93 -4.54 8.80
C ALA A 92 7.93 -5.60 9.24
N ALA A 93 7.65 -6.14 10.42
CA ALA A 93 8.25 -7.36 10.94
C ALA A 93 7.15 -8.39 11.23
N HIS A 94 7.46 -9.65 10.98
CA HIS A 94 6.63 -10.75 11.43
C HIS A 94 7.07 -11.14 12.84
N ASN A 95 6.15 -11.06 13.79
CA ASN A 95 6.39 -11.49 15.17
C ASN A 95 5.31 -12.50 15.58
N LYS A 96 5.64 -13.78 15.43
CA LYS A 96 4.72 -14.90 15.74
C LYS A 96 4.35 -15.00 17.22
N ASP A 97 5.17 -14.42 18.11
CA ASP A 97 4.96 -14.47 19.56
C ASP A 97 4.04 -13.34 20.03
N SER A 98 3.69 -12.41 19.14
CA SER A 98 2.77 -11.32 19.46
C SER A 98 1.33 -11.75 19.18
N GLU A 99 0.41 -11.47 20.10
CA GLU A 99 -1.02 -11.70 19.87
C GLU A 99 -1.70 -10.55 19.13
N PHE A 100 -1.14 -9.34 19.23
CA PHE A 100 -1.73 -8.11 18.71
C PHE A 100 -0.73 -7.34 17.86
N PRO A 101 -1.19 -6.60 16.84
CA PRO A 101 -0.30 -5.71 16.11
C PRO A 101 0.26 -4.64 17.03
N SER A 102 1.52 -4.29 16.82
CA SER A 102 2.18 -3.19 17.53
C SER A 102 2.93 -2.28 16.57
N VAL A 103 3.15 -1.04 17.01
CA VAL A 103 3.94 -0.07 16.25
C VAL A 103 5.06 0.48 17.14
N GLU A 104 6.27 0.50 16.59
CA GLU A 104 7.47 1.04 17.22
C GLU A 104 7.99 2.20 16.37
N GLN A 105 8.38 3.29 17.03
CA GLN A 105 9.02 4.41 16.34
C GLN A 105 10.52 4.15 16.19
N LEU A 106 11.00 4.16 14.94
CA LEU A 106 12.41 3.91 14.59
C LEU A 106 13.19 5.22 14.45
N SER A 107 12.52 6.24 13.92
CA SER A 107 13.00 7.62 13.79
C SER A 107 11.80 8.57 13.72
N GLU A 108 12.04 9.87 13.55
CA GLU A 108 10.97 10.86 13.38
C GLU A 108 10.02 10.52 12.22
N ARG A 109 10.54 9.92 11.14
CA ARG A 109 9.80 9.62 9.90
C ARG A 109 9.74 8.13 9.56
N ALA A 110 10.14 7.24 10.47
CA ALA A 110 10.13 5.80 10.22
C ALA A 110 9.52 5.03 11.39
N PHE A 111 8.62 4.09 11.07
CA PHE A 111 7.87 3.29 12.03
C PHE A 111 7.89 1.82 11.64
N LEU A 112 8.03 0.92 12.62
CA LEU A 112 7.96 -0.52 12.45
C LEU A 112 6.60 -1.01 12.93
N ILE A 113 5.87 -1.69 12.06
CA ILE A 113 4.66 -2.42 12.40
C ILE A 113 5.02 -3.89 12.60
N SER A 114 4.78 -4.42 13.80
CA SER A 114 4.93 -5.86 14.06
C SER A 114 3.57 -6.53 14.02
N LEU A 115 3.44 -7.62 13.26
CA LEU A 115 2.18 -8.35 13.08
C LEU A 115 2.34 -9.84 13.41
N PRO A 116 1.29 -10.50 13.94
CA PRO A 116 1.30 -11.93 14.27
C PRO A 116 1.40 -12.84 13.03
N THR A 117 0.93 -12.35 11.88
CA THR A 117 0.74 -13.13 10.66
C THR A 117 1.24 -12.37 9.43
N ASN A 118 1.26 -13.05 8.29
CA ASN A 118 1.43 -12.38 7.01
C ASN A 118 0.21 -11.50 6.71
N PHE A 119 0.46 -10.35 6.12
CA PHE A 119 -0.57 -9.35 5.88
C PHE A 119 -0.46 -8.75 4.48
N MET A 120 -1.55 -8.14 4.07
CA MET A 120 -1.63 -7.26 2.91
C MET A 120 -1.88 -5.84 3.41
N ILE A 121 -1.28 -4.86 2.74
CA ILE A 121 -1.51 -3.44 3.01
C ILE A 121 -2.34 -2.83 1.89
N SER A 122 -3.35 -2.06 2.25
CA SER A 122 -4.09 -1.26 1.26
C SER A 122 -3.30 0.00 0.93
N HIS A 123 -3.38 0.41 -0.33
CA HIS A 123 -2.97 1.76 -0.70
C HIS A 123 -3.86 2.77 0.04
N SER A 124 -3.28 3.56 0.93
CA SER A 124 -4.02 4.55 1.70
C SER A 124 -3.81 5.94 1.09
N ARG A 125 -4.86 6.76 1.00
CA ARG A 125 -4.72 8.16 0.55
C ARG A 125 -4.07 8.96 1.66
N ASP A 126 -3.14 9.85 1.34
CA ASP A 126 -2.51 10.73 2.33
C ASP A 126 -3.50 11.66 3.05
N SER A 127 -4.68 11.90 2.48
CA SER A 127 -5.75 12.65 3.14
C SER A 127 -6.38 11.89 4.30
N SER A 128 -6.31 10.56 4.31
CA SER A 128 -6.72 9.73 5.45
C SER A 128 -5.60 9.71 6.49
N LYS A 129 -5.94 9.68 7.77
CA LYS A 129 -4.97 9.39 8.84
C LYS A 129 -4.76 7.89 9.07
N PHE A 130 -5.51 7.03 8.38
CA PHE A 130 -5.52 5.60 8.63
C PHE A 130 -4.69 4.82 7.61
N VAL A 131 -3.97 3.83 8.10
CA VAL A 131 -3.36 2.76 7.31
C VAL A 131 -4.08 1.45 7.65
N TYR A 132 -4.55 0.76 6.62
CA TYR A 132 -5.32 -0.48 6.76
C TYR A 132 -4.49 -1.69 6.33
N LEU A 133 -4.52 -2.73 7.15
CA LEU A 133 -3.83 -4.00 6.93
C LEU A 133 -4.79 -5.17 7.11
N ILE A 134 -4.79 -6.13 6.19
CA ILE A 134 -5.54 -7.38 6.33
C ILE A 134 -4.58 -8.52 6.64
N ASP A 135 -4.87 -9.23 7.71
CA ASP A 135 -4.23 -10.47 8.13
C ASP A 135 -5.07 -11.65 7.63
N GLY A 136 -4.42 -12.68 7.06
CA GLY A 136 -4.97 -14.04 6.91
C GLY A 136 -6.43 -14.21 6.44
N HIS A 137 -6.98 -13.25 5.71
CA HIS A 137 -8.40 -13.15 5.28
C HIS A 137 -9.43 -12.83 6.37
N GLN A 138 -9.04 -12.64 7.64
CA GLN A 138 -9.99 -12.59 8.75
C GLN A 138 -9.98 -11.28 9.52
N ASN A 139 -8.83 -10.61 9.65
CA ASN A 139 -8.72 -9.43 10.51
C ASN A 139 -8.31 -8.20 9.71
N LEU A 140 -9.06 -7.12 9.85
CA LEU A 140 -8.64 -5.77 9.46
C LEU A 140 -8.06 -5.04 10.67
N TYR A 141 -6.76 -4.80 10.60
CA TYR A 141 -6.08 -3.88 11.49
C TYR A 141 -6.09 -2.48 10.87
N THR A 142 -6.38 -1.48 11.70
CA THR A 142 -6.39 -0.07 11.29
C THR A 142 -5.47 0.70 12.21
N LEU A 143 -4.38 1.23 11.67
CA LEU A 143 -3.46 2.10 12.40
C LEU A 143 -3.87 3.55 12.20
N ASP A 144 -4.19 4.25 13.28
CA ASP A 144 -4.26 5.71 13.26
C ASP A 144 -2.84 6.27 13.28
N THR A 145 -2.40 6.87 12.17
CA THR A 145 -1.04 7.37 12.01
C THR A 145 -0.79 8.72 12.69
N GLU A 146 -1.82 9.39 13.21
CA GLU A 146 -1.63 10.58 14.04
C GLU A 146 -1.28 10.19 15.48
N THR A 147 -1.99 9.20 16.02
CA THR A 147 -1.81 8.73 17.40
C THR A 147 -0.85 7.55 17.53
N MET A 148 -0.54 6.87 16.42
CA MET A 148 0.20 5.61 16.38
C MET A 148 -0.46 4.51 17.24
N VAL A 149 -1.79 4.49 17.25
CA VAL A 149 -2.59 3.49 17.98
C VAL A 149 -3.42 2.67 16.99
N PHE A 150 -3.42 1.36 17.16
CA PHE A 150 -4.32 0.47 16.44
C PHE A 150 -5.75 0.64 16.98
N GLN A 151 -6.68 0.88 16.08
CA GLN A 151 -8.12 0.84 16.37
C GLN A 151 -8.54 -0.60 16.69
N PRO A 152 -9.74 -0.82 17.28
CA PRO A 152 -10.25 -2.16 17.49
C PRO A 152 -10.18 -2.99 16.20
N THR A 153 -9.98 -4.29 16.31
CA THR A 153 -9.88 -5.13 15.11
C THR A 153 -11.26 -5.40 14.55
N VAL A 154 -11.46 -5.15 13.25
CA VAL A 154 -12.68 -5.57 12.54
C VAL A 154 -12.45 -6.98 12.02
N LYS A 155 -13.28 -7.92 12.46
CA LYS A 155 -13.24 -9.30 11.99
C LYS A 155 -14.21 -9.50 10.84
N PHE A 156 -13.76 -10.19 9.82
CA PHE A 156 -14.62 -10.65 8.75
C PHE A 156 -14.63 -12.17 8.72
N ASP A 157 -15.82 -12.72 8.45
CA ASP A 157 -15.99 -14.12 8.08
C ASP A 157 -16.24 -14.16 6.58
N LEU A 158 -15.18 -13.92 5.81
CA LEU A 158 -15.25 -13.99 4.36
C LEU A 158 -14.81 -15.39 3.96
N ASN A 159 -15.69 -16.12 3.28
CA ASN A 159 -15.39 -17.41 2.66
C ASN A 159 -14.43 -17.29 1.46
N TYR A 160 -13.49 -16.34 1.49
CA TYR A 160 -12.42 -16.20 0.51
C TYR A 160 -11.36 -17.27 0.76
N GLU A 161 -10.99 -17.96 -0.31
CA GLU A 161 -9.81 -18.83 -0.34
C GLU A 161 -8.53 -17.97 -0.40
N VAL A 162 -8.58 -16.86 -1.14
CA VAL A 162 -7.48 -15.92 -1.31
C VAL A 162 -8.03 -14.50 -1.48
N ILE A 163 -7.49 -13.53 -0.77
CA ILE A 163 -7.66 -12.10 -1.04
C ILE A 163 -6.53 -11.65 -1.95
N ASN A 164 -6.87 -11.11 -3.12
CA ASN A 164 -5.91 -10.61 -4.10
C ASN A 164 -5.62 -9.12 -3.88
N LYS A 165 -6.64 -8.36 -3.47
CA LYS A 165 -6.53 -6.92 -3.22
C LYS A 165 -7.63 -6.46 -2.29
N PHE A 166 -7.37 -5.40 -1.53
CA PHE A 166 -8.42 -4.65 -0.87
C PHE A 166 -8.10 -3.15 -0.90
N THR A 167 -9.13 -2.35 -0.69
CA THR A 167 -9.03 -0.90 -0.52
C THR A 167 -10.06 -0.44 0.49
N VAL A 168 -9.78 0.66 1.18
CA VAL A 168 -10.74 1.36 2.02
C VAL A 168 -10.90 2.79 1.51
N HIS A 169 -12.12 3.21 1.24
CA HIS A 169 -12.43 4.57 0.82
C HIS A 169 -13.76 5.02 1.42
N SER A 170 -13.75 6.17 2.10
CA SER A 170 -14.94 6.74 2.75
C SER A 170 -15.72 5.75 3.61
N GLY A 171 -15.02 4.97 4.44
CA GLY A 171 -15.63 3.97 5.32
C GLY A 171 -16.11 2.69 4.62
N VAL A 172 -16.05 2.61 3.29
CA VAL A 172 -16.34 1.38 2.54
C VAL A 172 -15.04 0.62 2.36
N ILE A 173 -15.04 -0.65 2.77
CA ILE A 173 -13.98 -1.60 2.40
C ILE A 173 -14.42 -2.39 1.18
N SER A 174 -13.60 -2.39 0.14
CA SER A 174 -13.79 -3.18 -1.08
C SER A 174 -12.68 -4.23 -1.17
N ILE A 175 -13.06 -5.50 -1.26
CA ILE A 175 -12.16 -6.66 -1.27
C ILE A 175 -12.37 -7.43 -2.57
N ILE A 176 -11.28 -7.70 -3.28
CA ILE A 176 -11.23 -8.57 -4.44
C ILE A 176 -10.50 -9.84 -4.04
N GLY A 177 -11.14 -10.99 -4.21
CA GLY A 177 -10.57 -12.29 -3.89
C GLY A 177 -11.21 -13.43 -4.68
N SER A 178 -10.83 -14.66 -4.34
CA SER A 178 -11.34 -15.88 -4.94
C SER A 178 -12.23 -16.65 -3.97
N ILE A 179 -13.44 -17.02 -4.39
CA ILE A 179 -14.42 -17.84 -3.66
C ILE A 179 -14.84 -18.97 -4.58
N ALA A 180 -14.64 -20.23 -4.19
CA ALA A 180 -15.02 -21.40 -4.99
C ALA A 180 -14.51 -21.32 -6.45
N ASN A 181 -13.22 -21.00 -6.62
CA ASN A 181 -12.56 -20.76 -7.92
C ASN A 181 -13.12 -19.58 -8.77
N CYS A 182 -14.00 -18.74 -8.22
CA CYS A 182 -14.52 -17.55 -8.89
C CYS A 182 -13.92 -16.27 -8.29
N THR A 183 -13.57 -15.29 -9.11
CA THR A 183 -13.19 -13.96 -8.62
C THR A 183 -14.41 -13.17 -8.22
N ALA A 184 -14.45 -12.69 -6.98
CA ALA A 184 -15.53 -11.88 -6.43
C ALA A 184 -15.02 -10.51 -5.97
N LEU A 185 -15.90 -9.51 -6.07
CA LEU A 185 -15.76 -8.20 -5.43
C LEU A 185 -16.82 -8.11 -4.33
N ILE A 186 -16.37 -7.88 -3.10
CA ILE A 186 -17.25 -7.64 -1.96
C ILE A 186 -16.98 -6.24 -1.44
N GLU A 187 -18.05 -5.49 -1.21
CA GLU A 187 -17.99 -4.19 -0.56
C GLU A 187 -18.84 -4.21 0.70
N THR A 188 -18.32 -3.69 1.80
CA THR A 188 -19.07 -3.52 3.04
C THR A 188 -18.66 -2.24 3.76
N LEU A 189 -19.50 -1.76 4.66
CA LEU A 189 -19.19 -0.63 5.52
C LEU A 189 -18.32 -1.08 6.69
N LEU A 190 -17.34 -0.26 7.02
CA LEU A 190 -16.62 -0.32 8.28
C LEU A 190 -17.48 0.30 9.39
N PRO A 191 -17.33 -0.15 10.64
CA PRO A 191 -17.96 0.51 11.78
C PRO A 191 -17.63 2.00 11.81
N GLU A 192 -18.60 2.86 12.17
CA GLU A 192 -18.37 4.32 12.22
C GLU A 192 -17.35 4.71 13.31
N ALA A 193 -17.25 3.91 14.38
CA ALA A 193 -16.42 4.19 15.54
C ALA A 193 -14.92 4.07 15.23
N GLY A 194 -14.33 5.13 14.66
CA GLY A 194 -12.88 5.30 14.55
C GLY A 194 -12.22 4.83 13.25
N TYR A 195 -13.00 4.48 12.21
CA TYR A 195 -12.45 3.96 10.94
C TYR A 195 -12.67 4.86 9.73
N VAL A 196 -13.44 5.94 9.88
CA VAL A 196 -13.75 6.90 8.81
C VAL A 196 -13.07 8.23 9.15
N SER A 197 -12.28 8.78 8.22
CA SER A 197 -11.89 10.18 8.33
C SER A 197 -13.14 11.01 8.05
N ALA A 198 -13.67 11.70 9.07
CA ALA A 198 -14.90 12.46 8.96
C ALA A 198 -14.86 13.40 7.74
N HIS A 199 -15.55 13.02 6.67
CA HIS A 199 -16.16 13.91 5.68
C HIS A 199 -17.07 13.08 4.77
N GLU A 200 -18.33 13.52 4.73
CA GLU A 200 -19.47 13.15 3.88
C GLU A 200 -20.41 12.05 4.42
N ASP A 201 -21.62 12.52 4.77
CA ASP A 201 -22.81 11.72 5.06
C ASP A 201 -23.25 10.99 3.78
N PHE A 202 -23.31 9.66 3.84
CA PHE A 202 -23.92 8.87 2.79
C PHE A 202 -24.59 7.63 3.35
N ASP A 203 -25.70 7.28 2.72
CA ASP A 203 -26.57 6.15 3.02
C ASP A 203 -26.14 4.96 2.12
N TYR A 204 -25.74 3.81 2.67
CA TYR A 204 -25.20 2.70 1.86
C TYR A 204 -25.67 1.30 2.28
N GLN A 205 -25.93 0.47 1.25
CA GLN A 205 -26.32 -0.94 1.32
C GLN A 205 -25.18 -1.85 0.84
N LEU A 206 -25.08 -3.06 1.41
CA LEU A 206 -24.18 -4.13 0.97
C LEU A 206 -24.44 -4.47 -0.50
N LYS A 207 -23.43 -4.30 -1.37
CA LYS A 207 -23.49 -4.73 -2.78
C LYS A 207 -22.48 -5.84 -3.01
N THR A 208 -22.98 -7.02 -3.36
CA THR A 208 -22.16 -8.11 -3.89
C THR A 208 -22.35 -8.14 -5.41
N ALA A 209 -21.25 -8.22 -6.15
CA ALA A 209 -21.29 -8.35 -7.60
C ALA A 209 -20.35 -9.48 -8.02
N SER A 210 -20.90 -10.48 -8.73
CA SER A 210 -20.08 -11.43 -9.47
C SER A 210 -19.45 -10.68 -10.64
N LEU A 211 -18.12 -10.65 -10.70
CA LEU A 211 -17.44 -10.08 -11.85
C LEU A 211 -17.61 -11.04 -13.04
N PRO A 212 -17.96 -10.55 -14.26
CA PRO A 212 -18.03 -11.39 -15.44
C PRO A 212 -16.69 -12.09 -15.66
N HIS A 213 -16.72 -13.35 -16.10
CA HIS A 213 -15.52 -14.08 -16.49
C HIS A 213 -14.74 -13.24 -17.53
N GLY A 214 -13.48 -12.92 -17.25
CA GLY A 214 -12.59 -12.21 -18.19
C GLY A 214 -12.26 -10.73 -17.88
N TYR A 215 -12.71 -10.16 -16.76
CA TYR A 215 -12.43 -8.74 -16.42
C TYR A 215 -10.95 -8.41 -16.12
N PHE A 216 -10.12 -9.43 -15.89
CA PHE A 216 -8.67 -9.28 -15.91
C PHE A 216 -8.15 -9.92 -17.19
N HIS A 217 -7.99 -9.10 -18.24
CA HIS A 217 -7.05 -9.47 -19.30
C HIS A 217 -5.69 -9.61 -18.61
N LYS A 218 -5.17 -10.84 -18.53
CA LYS A 218 -3.72 -11.02 -18.33
C LYS A 218 -3.08 -10.18 -19.44
N PRO A 219 -2.17 -9.24 -19.14
CA PRO A 219 -1.28 -8.76 -20.18
C PRO A 219 -0.58 -10.02 -20.69
N ASP A 220 -0.65 -10.28 -22.00
CA ASP A 220 0.24 -11.22 -22.64
C ASP A 220 1.66 -10.71 -22.36
N ILE A 221 2.27 -11.22 -21.29
CA ILE A 221 3.69 -11.04 -21.05
C ILE A 221 4.33 -11.86 -22.16
N LEU A 222 4.73 -11.13 -23.21
CA LEU A 222 5.51 -11.60 -24.36
C LEU A 222 6.54 -12.64 -23.90
N SER A 223 6.22 -13.91 -24.11
CA SER A 223 7.18 -15.00 -24.07
C SER A 223 7.81 -15.11 -25.46
N GLU A 224 8.62 -14.11 -25.83
CA GLU A 224 9.53 -14.24 -26.96
C GLU A 224 10.89 -13.63 -26.57
N ALA A 225 11.72 -14.47 -25.97
CA ALA A 225 13.17 -14.38 -26.05
C ALA A 225 13.72 -15.81 -26.09
N LYS A 226 13.84 -16.34 -27.31
CA LYS A 226 14.87 -17.30 -27.71
C LYS A 226 15.39 -16.87 -29.07
#